data_AF-A0A967LKL7-F1
#
_entry.id   AF-A0A967LKL7-F1
#
_cell.length_a   1.000
_cell.length_b   1.000
_cell.length_c   1.000
_cell.angle_alpha   90.00
_cell.angle_beta   90.00
_cell.angle_gamma   90.00
#
_symmetry.space_group_name_H-M   'P 1'
#
loop_
_entity.id
_entity.type
_entity.pdbx_description
1 polymer ?
#
loop_
_entity_poly.entity_id
_entity_poly.type
_entity_poly.pdbx_seq_one_letter_code
_entity_poly.pdbx_strand_id
1 'polypeptide(L)'
;AAIGGAAALLFLGDGIPLAALPAETYGMATSPSLAAIPLFTLAGFILAEGDVAQRLLRLFRAWVGWMPGGTAVVLALIFAFFTVFTGGSGVTILALGGLGIQALRTDGYGD
;
A
#
# COMPACT_ATOMS: atom_id res chain seq x y z
N ALA A 1 -27.70 -6.44 0.84
CA ALA A 1 -28.94 -6.56 0.04
C ALA A 1 -29.25 -5.29 -0.75
N ALA A 2 -29.31 -4.11 -0.10
CA ALA A 2 -29.67 -2.85 -0.77
C ALA A 2 -28.80 -2.50 -2.00
N ILE A 3 -27.47 -2.59 -1.89
CA ILE A 3 -26.54 -2.26 -2.99
C ILE A 3 -26.69 -3.22 -4.18
N GLY A 4 -26.81 -4.53 -3.92
CA GLY A 4 -27.02 -5.53 -4.98
C GLY A 4 -28.39 -5.43 -5.66
N GLY A 5 -29.44 -5.09 -4.91
CA GLY A 5 -30.77 -4.83 -5.46
C GLY A 5 -30.81 -3.56 -6.32
N ALA A 6 -30.14 -2.49 -5.89
CA ALA A 6 -30.00 -1.27 -6.69
C ALA A 6 -29.20 -1.52 -7.99
N ALA A 7 -28.12 -2.28 -7.92
CA ALA A 7 -27.35 -2.67 -9.11
C ALA A 7 -28.18 -3.47 -10.11
N ALA A 8 -29.01 -4.42 -9.63
CA ALA A 8 -29.91 -5.19 -10.50
C ALA A 8 -30.97 -4.31 -11.18
N LEU A 9 -31.51 -3.30 -10.49
CA LEU A 9 -32.45 -2.34 -11.08
C LEU A 9 -31.80 -1.45 -12.14
N LEU A 10 -30.56 -0.98 -11.90
CA LEU A 10 -29.80 -0.17 -12.87
C LEU A 10 -29.45 -0.98 -14.13
N PHE A 11 -29.03 -2.24 -13.97
CA PHE A 11 -28.76 -3.13 -15.12
C PHE A 11 -30.01 -3.41 -15.96
N LEU A 12 -31.18 -3.52 -15.32
CA LEU A 12 -32.46 -3.60 -16.03
C LEU A 12 -32.75 -2.32 -16.83
N GLY A 13 -32.41 -1.15 -16.28
CA GLY A 13 -32.57 0.15 -16.92
C GLY A 13 -31.70 0.33 -18.17
N ASP A 14 -30.49 -0.26 -18.18
CA ASP A 14 -29.58 -0.26 -19.33
C ASP A 14 -29.87 -1.38 -20.35
N GLY A 15 -30.92 -2.18 -20.14
CA GLY A 15 -31.31 -3.26 -21.05
C GLY A 15 -30.37 -4.47 -21.04
N ILE A 16 -29.48 -4.57 -20.05
CA ILE A 16 -28.55 -5.68 -19.90
C ILE A 16 -29.33 -6.87 -19.30
N PRO A 17 -29.28 -8.06 -19.92
CA PRO A 17 -30.02 -9.22 -19.42
C PRO A 17 -29.54 -9.60 -18.01
N LEU A 18 -30.49 -9.82 -17.10
CA LEU A 18 -30.21 -10.20 -15.70
C LEU A 18 -29.35 -11.47 -15.59
N ALA A 19 -29.40 -12.35 -16.60
CA ALA A 19 -28.57 -13.53 -16.73
C ALA A 19 -27.06 -13.23 -16.92
N ALA A 20 -26.69 -12.01 -17.33
CA ALA A 20 -25.30 -11.57 -17.43
C ALA A 20 -24.71 -11.11 -16.09
N LEU A 21 -25.55 -10.77 -15.09
CA LEU A 21 -25.08 -10.34 -13.77
C LEU A 21 -24.14 -11.35 -13.09
N PRO A 22 -24.45 -12.67 -13.05
CA PRO A 22 -23.53 -13.64 -12.46
C PRO A 22 -22.20 -13.73 -13.22
N ALA A 23 -22.21 -13.60 -14.55
CA ALA A 23 -21.01 -13.67 -15.37
C ALA A 23 -20.10 -12.45 -15.17
N GLU A 24 -20.67 -11.25 -15.14
CA GLU A 24 -19.95 -10.01 -14.81
C GLU A 24 -19.38 -10.04 -13.38
N THR A 25 -20.20 -10.46 -12.41
CA THR A 25 -19.77 -10.59 -11.01
C THR A 25 -18.65 -11.62 -10.87
N TYR A 26 -18.72 -12.73 -11.61
CA TYR A 26 -17.67 -13.74 -11.66
C TYR A 26 -16.39 -13.21 -12.30
N GLY A 27 -16.49 -12.43 -13.38
CA GLY A 27 -15.35 -11.75 -14.01
C GLY A 27 -14.65 -10.78 -13.07
N MET A 28 -15.40 -10.02 -12.28
CA MET A 28 -14.84 -9.17 -11.23
C MET A 28 -14.16 -9.98 -10.11
N ALA A 29 -14.80 -11.06 -9.67
CA ALA A 29 -14.27 -11.92 -8.60
C ALA A 29 -13.02 -12.72 -9.02
N THR A 30 -12.84 -12.96 -10.31
CA THR A 30 -11.67 -13.65 -10.88
C THR A 30 -10.67 -12.68 -11.53
N SER A 31 -10.85 -11.37 -11.31
CA SER A 31 -9.96 -10.36 -11.85
C SER A 31 -8.51 -10.60 -11.39
N PRO A 32 -7.53 -10.59 -12.32
CA PRO A 32 -6.11 -10.69 -11.98
C PRO A 32 -5.63 -9.62 -10.98
N SER A 33 -6.32 -8.47 -10.92
CA SER A 33 -6.03 -7.42 -9.96
C SER A 33 -6.24 -7.85 -8.50
N LEU A 34 -7.12 -8.82 -8.23
CA LEU A 34 -7.32 -9.35 -6.88
C LEU A 34 -6.10 -10.17 -6.42
N ALA A 35 -5.40 -10.82 -7.35
CA ALA A 35 -4.15 -11.51 -7.06
C ALA A 35 -3.02 -10.54 -6.66
N ALA A 36 -3.15 -9.24 -6.97
CA ALA A 36 -2.19 -8.24 -6.50
C ALA A 36 -2.22 -8.08 -4.96
N ILE A 37 -3.37 -8.28 -4.30
CA ILE A 37 -3.51 -8.15 -2.84
C ILE A 37 -2.54 -9.10 -2.09
N PRO A 38 -2.56 -10.43 -2.30
CA PRO A 38 -1.63 -11.33 -1.63
C PRO A 38 -0.17 -11.11 -2.07
N LEU A 39 0.09 -10.78 -3.34
CA LEU A 39 1.45 -10.52 -3.84
C LEU A 39 2.06 -9.27 -3.19
N PHE A 40 1.29 -8.18 -3.06
CA PHE A 40 1.71 -6.98 -2.35
C PHE A 40 1.91 -7.23 -0.86
N THR A 41 1.05 -8.04 -0.24
CA THR A 41 1.20 -8.44 1.16
C THR A 41 2.49 -9.24 1.37
N LEU A 42 2.77 -10.19 0.48
CA LEU A 42 4.01 -10.98 0.50
C LEU A 42 5.24 -10.08 0.30
N ALA A 43 5.20 -9.15 -0.65
CA ALA A 43 6.28 -8.18 -0.86
C ALA A 43 6.51 -7.32 0.39
N GLY A 44 5.44 -6.91 1.08
CA GLY A 44 5.53 -6.22 2.37
C GLY A 44 6.20 -7.03 3.45
N PHE A 45 5.85 -8.32 3.55
CA PHE A 45 6.45 -9.24 4.49
C PHE A 45 7.96 -9.43 4.21
N ILE A 46 8.33 -9.67 2.96
CA ILE A 46 9.73 -9.79 2.53
C ILE A 46 10.50 -8.49 2.82
N LEU A 47 9.89 -7.33 2.59
CA LEU A 47 10.51 -6.03 2.84
C LEU A 47 10.71 -5.77 4.34
N ALA A 48 9.76 -6.18 5.17
CA ALA A 48 9.82 -6.07 6.63
C ALA A 48 10.89 -7.00 7.23
N GLU A 49 10.96 -8.25 6.75
CA GLU A 49 11.88 -9.28 7.27
C GLU A 49 13.31 -9.14 6.69
N GLY A 50 13.45 -8.63 5.46
CA GLY A 50 14.68 -8.73 4.66
C GLY A 50 15.74 -7.65 4.88
N ASP A 51 15.66 -6.85 5.94
CA ASP A 51 16.58 -5.73 6.23
C ASP A 51 16.69 -4.63 5.14
N VAL A 52 15.92 -4.75 4.05
CA VAL A 52 15.93 -3.84 2.90
C VAL A 52 15.51 -2.44 3.32
N ALA A 53 14.50 -2.34 4.19
CA ALA A 53 14.05 -1.08 4.75
C ALA A 53 15.16 -0.34 5.55
N GLN A 54 15.97 -1.06 6.33
CA GLN A 54 17.11 -0.44 7.02
C GLN A 54 18.21 -0.01 6.06
N ARG A 55 18.50 -0.81 5.03
CA ARG A 55 19.47 -0.44 3.97
C ARG A 55 19.06 0.84 3.26
N LEU A 56 17.78 0.98 2.92
CA LEU A 56 17.23 2.19 2.31
C LEU A 56 17.30 3.37 3.28
N LEU A 57 16.96 3.17 4.55
CA LEU A 57 17.11 4.21 5.57
C LEU A 57 18.53 4.75 5.64
N ARG A 58 19.55 3.88 5.66
CA ARG A 58 20.96 4.29 5.63
C ARG A 58 21.33 5.05 4.36
N LEU A 59 20.83 4.64 3.20
CA LEU A 59 21.09 5.31 1.92
C LEU A 59 20.53 6.73 1.91
N PHE A 60 19.24 6.90 2.22
CA PHE A 60 18.61 8.22 2.24
C PHE A 60 19.20 9.12 3.34
N ARG A 61 19.56 8.54 4.50
CA ARG A 61 20.26 9.27 5.57
C ARG A 61 21.64 9.76 5.13
N ALA A 62 22.37 8.99 4.34
CA ALA A 62 23.64 9.44 3.75
C ALA A 62 23.44 10.57 2.72
N TRP A 63 22.31 10.61 2.02
CA TRP A 63 22.03 11.63 1.00
C TRP A 63 21.54 12.96 1.59
N VAL A 64 20.58 12.93 2.52
CA VAL A 64 19.88 14.13 3.00
C VAL A 64 19.86 14.26 4.53
N GLY A 65 20.51 13.36 5.26
CA GLY A 65 20.52 13.37 6.73
C GLY A 65 21.27 14.57 7.35
N TRP A 66 22.01 15.33 6.55
CA TRP A 66 22.70 16.56 6.98
C TRP A 66 21.77 17.77 7.12
N MET A 67 20.54 17.70 6.60
CA MET A 67 19.57 18.79 6.69
C MET A 67 18.99 18.91 8.10
N PRO A 68 18.61 20.13 8.56
CA PRO A 68 17.88 20.29 9.82
C PRO A 68 16.56 19.53 9.74
N GLY A 69 16.32 18.62 10.69
CA GLY A 69 15.23 17.65 10.60
C GLY A 69 15.46 16.47 9.67
N GLY A 70 16.73 16.16 9.39
CA GLY A 70 17.16 15.13 8.44
C GLY A 70 16.42 13.81 8.57
N THR A 71 16.16 13.32 9.78
CA THR A 71 15.43 12.07 10.02
C THR A 71 14.00 12.10 9.48
N ALA A 72 13.26 13.18 9.73
CA ALA A 72 11.90 13.34 9.23
C ALA A 72 11.87 13.46 7.70
N VAL A 73 12.83 14.20 7.12
CA VAL A 73 12.99 14.34 5.66
C VAL A 73 13.33 13.00 5.02
N VAL A 74 14.24 12.23 5.63
CA VAL A 74 14.64 10.89 5.20
C VAL A 74 13.43 9.95 5.20
N LEU A 75 12.65 9.91 6.28
CA LEU A 75 11.43 9.09 6.33
C LEU A 75 10.45 9.51 5.24
N ALA A 76 10.20 10.81 5.07
CA ALA A 76 9.29 11.31 4.05
C ALA A 76 9.70 10.87 2.63
N LEU A 77 11.01 10.92 2.32
CA LEU A 77 11.54 10.44 1.04
C LEU A 77 11.39 8.93 0.87
N ILE A 78 11.62 8.14 1.92
CA ILE A 78 11.43 6.70 1.87
C ILE A 78 9.94 6.37 1.65
N PHE A 79 9.04 7.02 2.39
CA PHE A 79 7.60 6.84 2.21
C PHE A 79 7.13 7.25 0.81
N ALA A 80 7.64 8.36 0.27
CA ALA A 80 7.33 8.80 -1.08
C ALA A 80 7.85 7.80 -2.12
N PHE A 81 9.09 7.33 -1.97
CA PHE A 81 9.69 6.32 -2.84
C PHE A 81 8.85 5.04 -2.87
N PHE A 82 8.46 4.51 -1.71
CA PHE A 82 7.63 3.31 -1.65
C PHE A 82 6.21 3.54 -2.16
N THR A 83 5.63 4.72 -1.93
CA THR A 83 4.30 5.08 -2.45
C THR A 83 4.25 5.00 -3.98
N VAL A 84 5.34 5.33 -4.69
CA VAL A 84 5.40 5.19 -6.15
C VAL A 84 5.30 3.72 -6.60
N PHE A 85 5.87 2.78 -5.85
CA PHE A 85 5.80 1.35 -6.19
C PHE A 85 4.54 0.66 -5.68
N THR A 86 4.00 1.12 -4.54
CA THR A 86 2.91 0.45 -3.85
C THR A 86 1.57 1.18 -3.96
N GLY A 87 1.54 2.34 -4.64
CA GLY A 87 0.34 3.17 -4.83
C GLY A 87 -0.19 3.81 -3.53
N GLY A 88 0.60 3.82 -2.46
CA GLY A 88 0.13 4.22 -1.13
C GLY A 88 -0.71 3.13 -0.46
N SER A 89 -0.24 1.89 -0.49
CA SER A 89 -0.93 0.77 0.16
C SER A 89 -0.47 0.53 1.61
N GLY A 90 -1.27 -0.24 2.37
CA GLY A 90 -0.96 -0.62 3.76
C GLY A 90 0.36 -1.38 3.92
N VAL A 91 0.91 -1.92 2.83
CA VAL A 91 2.23 -2.57 2.77
C VAL A 91 3.33 -1.63 3.27
N THR A 92 3.30 -0.37 2.85
CA THR A 92 4.28 0.64 3.27
C THR A 92 4.23 0.85 4.79
N ILE A 93 3.03 0.83 5.38
CA ILE A 93 2.83 0.98 6.83
C ILE A 93 3.34 -0.26 7.57
N LEU A 94 3.03 -1.46 7.08
CA LEU A 94 3.47 -2.72 7.69
C LEU A 94 4.99 -2.86 7.66
N ALA A 95 5.63 -2.50 6.56
CA ALA A 95 7.07 -2.67 6.40
C ALA A 95 7.90 -1.55 7.04
N LEU A 96 7.44 -0.30 6.96
CA LEU A 96 8.22 0.87 7.39
C LEU A 96 7.71 1.55 8.65
N GLY A 97 6.48 1.28 9.10
CA GLY A 97 5.91 1.95 10.28
C GLY A 97 6.72 1.67 11.55
N GLY A 98 7.04 0.40 11.78
CA GLY A 98 7.88 -0.02 12.91
C GLY A 98 9.30 0.52 12.83
N LEU A 99 9.93 0.47 11.66
CA LEU A 99 11.29 1.00 11.49
C LEU A 99 11.34 2.53 11.57
N GLY A 100 10.31 3.21 11.05
CA GLY A 100 10.21 4.65 11.04
C GLY A 100 10.07 5.23 12.44
N ILE A 101 9.20 4.65 13.28
CA ILE A 101 9.04 5.11 14.67
C ILE A 101 10.34 4.88 15.48
N GLN A 102 11.04 3.77 15.26
CA GLN A 102 12.32 3.50 15.92
C GLN A 102 13.43 4.46 15.46
N ALA A 103 13.46 4.79 14.17
CA ALA A 103 14.41 5.76 13.62
C ALA A 103 14.19 7.17 14.19
N LEU A 104 12.94 7.61 14.32
CA LEU A 104 12.60 8.90 14.92
C LEU A 104 13.01 8.94 16.40
N ARG A 105 12.66 7.91 17.18
CA ARG A 105 13.05 7.80 18.60
C ARG A 105 14.56 7.81 18.81
N THR A 106 15.31 7.09 17.96
CA THR A 106 16.77 7.04 18.02
C THR A 106 17.40 8.43 17.81
N ASP A 107 16.77 9.27 16.99
CA ASP A 107 17.26 10.61 16.65
C ASP A 107 16.66 11.72 17.56
N GLY A 108 16.02 11.34 18.68
CA GLY A 108 15.50 12.28 19.67
C GLY A 108 14.17 12.94 19.31
N TYR A 109 13.49 12.46 18.27
CA TYR A 109 12.14 12.90 17.89
C TYR A 109 11.10 12.19 18.75
N GLY A 110 10.96 12.63 20.01
CA GLY A 110 9.85 12.28 20.92
C GLY A 110 9.91 10.89 21.57
N ASP A 111 9.46 10.83 22.83
CA ASP A 111 9.30 9.63 23.66
C ASP A 111 8.45 8.51 23.01
#